data_AF-A0A2E8H6N9-F1
#
_entry.id   AF-A0A2E8H6N9-F1
#
_cell.length_a   1.000
_cell.length_b   1.000
_cell.length_c   1.000
_cell.angle_alpha   90.00
_cell.angle_beta   90.00
_cell.angle_gamma   90.00
#
_symmetry.space_group_name_H-M   'P 1'
#
loop_
_entity.id
_entity.type
_entity.pdbx_description
1 polymer ?
#
loop_
_entity_poly.entity_id
_entity_poly.type
_entity_poly.pdbx_seq_one_letter_code
_entity_poly.pdbx_strand_id
1 'polypeptide(L)'
;METLVIGGDSALDWQGDGTAPLRRIEAVHRSPLDSDKLLVGNAPGLLIEFDSPEWPGGLLPLRFADGENIAPATLARGGTITAPNILDFGRSISVGSADVFDENDLALALEEILLDEPGGELKAFERKNFNAFGILVFIDLGGRFGVDRIRFYPRNTVQSSPATPFHNDFLRSFELFTNDGQALTDDGRRIWDPVALVTDSQEPVLDVSMSPSRLVQHIRLRSTTNVNYEIDEFEVFGRGFLSEARYISDIFDAGEPAVWGTLRWTEQAIGDSLFSRALIRTRTGSDDNPFVFTRTLQGKRDAEPIPFSLLDSQQEMGREEYEGLPSNDSSGRSWDPGPVENDLVDWSPYSTPYPVTAANGPGIPVSSPNPRRYLQFEVLFQTDNVEHARVLTSLTVDYQTPAFADEVVAEVFPREVEASTIGTFTYALRSTMRTGDNLGFDIVEVSTPSKVVSIDRIELADALGQPFAGRTFS
;
A
#
# COMPACT_ATOMS: atom_id res chain seq x y z
N MET A 1 14.15 -29.40 4.84
CA MET A 1 13.25 -28.24 4.91
C MET A 1 13.91 -27.22 5.80
N GLU A 2 14.12 -26.03 5.26
CA GLU A 2 14.72 -24.89 5.94
C GLU A 2 13.63 -23.89 6.32
N THR A 3 13.99 -22.87 7.10
CA THR A 3 13.03 -21.92 7.64
C THR A 3 13.58 -20.51 7.55
N LEU A 4 12.80 -19.61 6.96
CA LEU A 4 13.02 -18.16 6.99
C LEU A 4 12.23 -17.58 8.16
N VAL A 5 12.87 -16.78 9.01
CA VAL A 5 12.26 -16.07 10.14
C VAL A 5 12.53 -14.58 10.00
N ILE A 6 11.53 -13.76 10.27
CA ILE A 6 11.57 -12.29 10.17
C ILE A 6 10.96 -11.71 11.44
N GLY A 7 11.56 -10.62 11.95
CA GLY A 7 11.10 -9.92 13.15
C GLY A 7 11.47 -10.63 14.45
N GLY A 8 11.07 -10.04 15.58
CA GLY A 8 11.34 -10.55 16.92
C GLY A 8 12.84 -10.57 17.21
N ASP A 9 13.32 -11.64 17.85
CA ASP A 9 14.74 -11.85 18.13
C ASP A 9 15.53 -12.46 16.95
N SER A 10 14.93 -12.50 15.74
CA SER A 10 15.61 -13.06 14.58
C SER A 10 16.68 -12.12 14.03
N ALA A 11 17.58 -12.67 13.22
CA ALA A 11 18.68 -11.90 12.63
C ALA A 11 18.24 -11.07 11.41
N LEU A 12 16.99 -11.16 10.96
CA LEU A 12 16.41 -10.38 9.87
C LEU A 12 15.23 -9.58 10.41
N ASP A 13 15.31 -8.26 10.35
CA ASP A 13 14.21 -7.39 10.76
C ASP A 13 13.18 -7.16 9.64
N TRP A 14 12.17 -6.34 9.94
CA TRP A 14 11.10 -6.01 8.98
C TRP A 14 11.53 -5.03 7.89
N GLN A 15 12.62 -4.28 8.05
CA GLN A 15 13.13 -3.37 7.02
C GLN A 15 14.08 -4.06 6.06
N GLY A 16 14.36 -5.35 6.27
CA GLY A 16 15.36 -6.06 5.50
C GLY A 16 16.78 -5.87 6.03
N ASP A 17 16.97 -5.38 7.24
CA ASP A 17 18.30 -5.31 7.83
C ASP A 17 18.68 -6.62 8.51
N GLY A 18 19.96 -6.97 8.41
CA GLY A 18 20.54 -8.18 9.00
C GLY A 18 20.69 -9.37 8.05
N THR A 19 20.72 -10.58 8.60
CA THR A 19 21.09 -11.81 7.88
C THR A 19 19.91 -12.76 7.71
N ALA A 20 19.74 -13.27 6.50
CA ALA A 20 18.74 -14.26 6.14
C ALA A 20 19.38 -15.46 5.43
N PRO A 21 18.79 -16.66 5.50
CA PRO A 21 19.30 -17.82 4.77
C PRO A 21 19.11 -17.70 3.25
N LEU A 22 18.22 -16.80 2.81
CA LEU A 22 17.90 -16.55 1.41
C LEU A 22 18.45 -15.21 0.94
N ARG A 23 18.77 -15.11 -0.35
CA ARG A 23 19.06 -13.82 -0.98
C ARG A 23 17.78 -12.98 -0.98
N ARG A 24 17.95 -11.66 -0.87
CA ARG A 24 16.84 -10.70 -0.82
C ARG A 24 16.98 -9.67 -1.93
N ILE A 25 15.84 -9.27 -2.47
CA ILE A 25 15.71 -8.14 -3.40
C ILE A 25 14.78 -7.16 -2.71
N GLU A 26 15.21 -5.90 -2.62
CA GLU A 26 14.50 -4.85 -1.89
C GLU A 26 13.04 -4.74 -2.36
N ALA A 27 12.14 -4.55 -1.41
CA ALA A 27 10.74 -4.32 -1.73
C ALA A 27 10.57 -3.08 -2.63
N VAL A 28 9.81 -3.25 -3.71
CA VAL A 28 9.40 -2.17 -4.61
C VAL A 28 7.88 -2.08 -4.65
N HIS A 29 7.37 -0.85 -4.68
CA HIS A 29 5.95 -0.56 -4.76
C HIS A 29 5.68 0.70 -5.57
N ARG A 30 4.50 0.80 -6.19
CA ARG A 30 4.09 2.02 -6.88
C ARG A 30 3.96 3.18 -5.91
N SER A 31 4.46 4.34 -6.30
CA SER A 31 4.33 5.58 -5.55
C SER A 31 2.85 5.90 -5.34
N PRO A 32 2.44 6.27 -4.11
CA PRO A 32 1.10 6.78 -3.88
C PRO A 32 0.76 8.05 -4.68
N LEU A 33 1.78 8.82 -5.09
CA LEU A 33 1.63 10.07 -5.86
C LEU A 33 1.59 9.85 -7.38
N ASP A 34 2.21 8.77 -7.86
CA ASP A 34 2.38 8.51 -9.29
C ASP A 34 2.50 6.99 -9.49
N SER A 35 1.46 6.38 -10.05
CA SER A 35 1.43 4.93 -10.23
C SER A 35 2.51 4.42 -11.18
N ASP A 36 3.08 5.27 -12.02
CA ASP A 36 4.11 4.87 -12.98
C ASP A 36 5.52 4.97 -12.37
N LYS A 37 5.64 5.59 -11.19
CA LYS A 37 6.89 5.64 -10.44
C LYS A 37 6.94 4.54 -9.38
N LEU A 38 8.04 3.81 -9.31
CA LEU A 38 8.30 2.88 -8.20
C LEU A 38 9.12 3.56 -7.10
N LEU A 39 8.80 3.20 -5.85
CA LEU A 39 9.55 3.53 -4.65
C LEU A 39 10.12 2.25 -4.05
N VAL A 40 11.32 2.37 -3.48
CA VAL A 40 11.97 1.31 -2.71
C VAL A 40 11.57 1.43 -1.25
N GLY A 41 11.28 0.29 -0.63
CA GLY A 41 11.03 0.19 0.80
C GLY A 41 9.79 -0.64 1.13
N ASN A 42 9.72 -1.05 2.39
CA ASN A 42 8.72 -2.00 2.87
C ASN A 42 7.42 -1.35 3.35
N ALA A 43 7.37 -0.01 3.44
CA ALA A 43 6.23 0.75 3.96
C ALA A 43 5.71 1.78 2.94
N PRO A 44 4.82 1.39 2.02
CA PRO A 44 4.13 2.34 1.16
C PRO A 44 3.51 3.50 1.94
N GLY A 45 3.86 4.72 1.55
CA GLY A 45 3.39 5.95 2.22
C GLY A 45 3.97 6.20 3.61
N LEU A 46 5.01 5.46 4.05
CA LEU A 46 5.65 5.61 5.36
C LEU A 46 4.66 5.45 6.54
N LEU A 47 3.69 4.54 6.39
CA LEU A 47 2.57 4.35 7.31
C LEU A 47 2.81 3.22 8.35
N ILE A 48 4.03 2.73 8.44
CA ILE A 48 4.41 1.63 9.33
C ILE A 48 5.46 2.14 10.32
N GLU A 49 5.29 1.75 11.58
CA GLU A 49 6.27 1.99 12.64
C GLU A 49 7.12 0.73 12.81
N PHE A 50 8.45 0.88 12.66
CA PHE A 50 9.43 -0.20 12.80
C PHE A 50 10.22 -0.14 14.12
N ASP A 51 10.29 1.03 14.75
CA ASP A 51 11.11 1.27 15.95
C ASP A 51 10.24 1.76 17.11
N SER A 52 9.28 0.93 17.51
CA SER A 52 8.41 1.24 18.64
C SER A 52 9.12 0.95 19.97
N PRO A 53 9.22 1.95 20.88
CA PRO A 53 9.79 1.71 22.22
C PRO A 53 8.98 0.71 23.05
N GLU A 54 7.66 0.65 22.82
CA GLU A 54 6.75 -0.28 23.51
C GLU A 54 6.81 -1.70 22.92
N TRP A 55 7.12 -1.81 21.63
CA TRP A 55 7.17 -3.07 20.89
C TRP A 55 8.48 -3.20 20.08
N PRO A 56 9.65 -3.35 20.74
CA PRO A 56 10.92 -3.48 20.03
C PRO A 56 10.90 -4.67 19.05
N GLY A 57 11.29 -4.43 17.80
CA GLY A 57 11.28 -5.44 16.73
C GLY A 57 9.88 -5.85 16.25
N GLY A 58 8.83 -5.15 16.70
CA GLY A 58 7.46 -5.32 16.23
C GLY A 58 7.19 -4.52 14.96
N LEU A 59 6.30 -5.05 14.13
CA LEU A 59 5.74 -4.38 12.96
C LEU A 59 4.31 -3.97 13.28
N LEU A 60 4.01 -2.67 13.20
CA LEU A 60 2.71 -2.11 13.56
C LEU A 60 2.39 -0.88 12.71
N PRO A 61 1.10 -0.53 12.53
CA PRO A 61 0.72 0.72 11.89
C PRO A 61 1.22 1.92 12.70
N LEU A 62 1.56 3.01 12.02
CA LEU A 62 1.98 4.25 12.66
C LEU A 62 0.91 4.75 13.64
N ARG A 63 1.36 5.23 14.81
CA ARG A 63 0.52 5.83 15.84
C ARG A 63 0.86 7.30 16.02
N PHE A 64 -0.16 8.15 16.01
CA PHE A 64 -0.03 9.58 16.30
C PHE A 64 -0.36 9.87 17.76
N ALA A 65 0.49 10.68 18.39
CA ALA A 65 0.22 11.17 19.74
C ALA A 65 -0.91 12.21 19.74
N ASP A 66 -1.60 12.34 20.88
CA ASP A 66 -2.61 13.39 21.06
C ASP A 66 -2.00 14.78 20.78
N GLY A 67 -2.57 15.52 19.83
CA GLY A 67 -2.11 16.86 19.46
C GLY A 67 -0.96 16.91 18.47
N GLU A 68 -0.63 15.80 17.81
CA GLU A 68 0.35 15.77 16.72
C GLU A 68 -0.26 16.30 15.41
N ASN A 69 0.39 17.29 14.78
CA ASN A 69 -0.03 17.81 13.47
C ASN A 69 0.39 16.85 12.35
N ILE A 70 -0.58 16.26 11.67
CA ILE A 70 -0.36 15.29 10.58
C ILE A 70 -0.42 15.91 9.19
N ALA A 71 -0.72 17.22 9.07
CA ALA A 71 -0.77 17.92 7.79
C ALA A 71 0.58 17.92 7.03
N PRO A 72 1.76 18.10 7.68
CA PRO A 72 3.05 18.19 6.97
C PRO A 72 3.42 16.94 6.16
N ALA A 73 3.00 15.77 6.61
CA ALA A 73 3.28 14.51 5.91
C ALA A 73 2.30 14.23 4.75
N THR A 74 1.29 15.06 4.52
CA THR A 74 0.21 14.82 3.55
C THR A 74 0.73 14.50 2.15
N LEU A 75 1.59 15.36 1.61
CA LEU A 75 2.14 15.18 0.25
C LEU A 75 3.06 13.96 0.17
N ALA A 76 3.91 13.74 1.18
CA ALA A 76 4.80 12.59 1.23
C ALA A 76 4.06 11.24 1.22
N ARG A 77 2.81 11.23 1.72
CA ARG A 77 1.95 10.03 1.76
C ARG A 77 1.18 9.75 0.46
N GLY A 78 1.23 10.63 -0.54
CA GLY A 78 0.31 10.52 -1.69
C GLY A 78 -0.88 11.46 -1.65
N GLY A 79 -1.01 12.23 -0.57
CA GLY A 79 -2.08 13.20 -0.40
C GLY A 79 -1.95 14.39 -1.34
N THR A 80 -3.01 15.22 -1.39
CA THR A 80 -3.08 16.38 -2.29
C THR A 80 -3.76 17.55 -1.60
N ILE A 81 -3.52 18.76 -2.10
CA ILE A 81 -4.32 19.94 -1.78
C ILE A 81 -4.63 20.71 -3.05
N THR A 82 -5.89 21.08 -3.26
CA THR A 82 -6.35 21.74 -4.48
C THR A 82 -7.42 22.78 -4.19
N ALA A 83 -7.48 23.82 -5.04
CA ALA A 83 -8.56 24.81 -5.04
C ALA A 83 -9.14 24.97 -6.45
N PRO A 84 -9.98 24.02 -6.90
CA PRO A 84 -10.32 23.86 -8.32
C PRO A 84 -11.20 24.98 -8.89
N ASN A 85 -11.71 25.88 -8.05
CA ASN A 85 -12.53 27.01 -8.49
C ASN A 85 -11.82 28.36 -8.42
N ILE A 86 -10.49 28.35 -8.26
CA ILE A 86 -9.64 29.54 -8.39
C ILE A 86 -9.12 29.59 -9.81
N LEU A 87 -9.39 30.71 -10.50
CA LEU A 87 -8.91 30.99 -11.85
C LEU A 87 -8.06 32.28 -11.89
N ASP A 88 -7.79 32.84 -10.71
CA ASP A 88 -7.10 34.10 -10.45
C ASP A 88 -6.23 33.95 -9.21
N PHE A 89 -4.91 33.97 -9.38
CA PHE A 89 -3.93 33.77 -8.30
C PHE A 89 -2.59 34.36 -8.73
N GLY A 90 -1.85 34.97 -7.79
CA GLY A 90 -0.51 35.46 -8.06
C GLY A 90 -0.38 36.96 -8.38
N ARG A 91 0.89 37.38 -8.49
CA ARG A 91 1.45 38.72 -8.26
C ARG A 91 1.02 39.79 -9.27
N SER A 92 0.75 41.00 -8.78
CA SER A 92 0.69 42.21 -9.63
C SER A 92 2.06 42.44 -10.28
N ILE A 93 2.19 42.12 -11.57
CA ILE A 93 3.40 42.39 -12.38
C ILE A 93 3.35 43.85 -12.85
N SER A 94 3.43 44.78 -11.90
CA SER A 94 3.44 46.23 -12.10
C SER A 94 2.10 46.89 -12.49
N VAL A 95 2.02 48.20 -12.22
CA VAL A 95 0.82 49.03 -12.43
C VAL A 95 0.45 49.03 -13.92
N GLY A 96 -0.60 48.28 -14.28
CA GLY A 96 -1.13 48.20 -15.64
C GLY A 96 -0.98 46.85 -16.35
N SER A 97 -0.39 45.82 -15.73
CA SER A 97 -0.53 44.44 -16.21
C SER A 97 -1.82 43.82 -15.69
N ALA A 98 -2.54 43.06 -16.53
CA ALA A 98 -3.52 42.11 -16.01
C ALA A 98 -2.79 41.07 -15.13
N ASP A 99 -3.39 40.67 -14.02
CA ASP A 99 -2.88 39.58 -13.19
C ASP A 99 -2.82 38.31 -14.05
N VAL A 100 -1.61 37.82 -14.33
CA VAL A 100 -1.42 36.57 -15.06
C VAL A 100 -1.54 35.46 -14.03
N PHE A 101 -2.61 34.67 -14.13
CA PHE A 101 -2.77 33.48 -13.31
C PHE A 101 -1.68 32.47 -13.63
N ASP A 102 -0.99 32.00 -12.60
CA ASP A 102 -0.06 30.88 -12.67
C ASP A 102 -0.56 29.76 -11.75
N GLU A 103 -0.96 28.63 -12.36
CA GLU A 103 -1.43 27.44 -11.63
C GLU A 103 -0.35 26.88 -10.69
N ASN A 104 0.93 27.03 -11.06
CA ASN A 104 2.03 26.58 -10.24
C ASN A 104 2.21 27.47 -9.00
N ASP A 105 1.98 28.78 -9.11
CA ASP A 105 1.99 29.65 -7.93
C ASP A 105 0.86 29.28 -6.96
N LEU A 106 -0.33 28.93 -7.47
CA LEU A 106 -1.45 28.45 -6.64
C LEU A 106 -1.11 27.12 -5.95
N ALA A 107 -0.58 26.16 -6.70
CA ALA A 107 -0.17 24.88 -6.15
C ALA A 107 0.87 25.07 -5.04
N LEU A 108 1.91 25.87 -5.28
CA LEU A 108 2.95 26.14 -4.28
C LEU A 108 2.42 26.81 -3.01
N ALA A 109 1.45 27.72 -3.13
CA ALA A 109 0.84 28.36 -1.96
C ALA A 109 -0.06 27.40 -1.17
N LEU A 110 -0.80 26.52 -1.86
CA LEU A 110 -1.62 25.50 -1.19
C LEU A 110 -0.74 24.44 -0.52
N GLU A 111 0.33 23.99 -1.16
CA GLU A 111 1.25 23.02 -0.56
C GLU A 111 1.96 23.61 0.67
N GLU A 112 2.32 24.89 0.62
CA GLU A 112 2.99 25.58 1.73
C GLU A 112 2.15 25.61 2.99
N ILE A 113 0.83 25.87 2.91
CA ILE A 113 -0.02 25.93 4.11
C ILE A 113 -0.15 24.59 4.85
N LEU A 114 0.40 23.49 4.34
CA LEU A 114 0.44 22.20 5.05
C LEU A 114 1.75 22.00 5.83
N LEU A 115 2.77 22.84 5.62
CA LEU A 115 4.14 22.64 6.11
C LEU A 115 4.40 23.41 7.40
N ASP A 116 4.89 22.72 8.44
CA ASP A 116 5.26 23.33 9.73
C ASP A 116 6.67 24.00 9.70
N GLU A 117 7.07 24.57 8.55
CA GLU A 117 8.40 25.18 8.37
C GLU A 117 8.42 26.70 8.65
N PRO A 118 9.39 27.21 9.43
CA PRO A 118 9.60 28.65 9.57
C PRO A 118 9.99 29.27 8.23
N GLY A 119 9.13 30.15 7.71
CA GLY A 119 9.33 30.78 6.39
C GLY A 119 8.07 30.86 5.52
N GLY A 120 6.94 30.31 6.00
CA GLY A 120 5.62 30.43 5.36
C GLY A 120 5.14 31.90 5.15
N GLU A 121 5.82 32.82 5.82
CA GLU A 121 5.59 34.26 5.72
C GLU A 121 5.68 34.84 4.30
N LEU A 122 6.26 34.13 3.32
CA LEU A 122 6.40 34.57 1.93
C LEU A 122 5.35 34.01 0.95
N LYS A 123 4.58 32.97 1.29
CA LYS A 123 3.65 32.32 0.32
C LYS A 123 2.28 31.89 0.86
N ALA A 124 1.85 32.40 2.02
CA ALA A 124 0.48 32.20 2.52
C ALA A 124 -0.59 32.21 1.42
N PHE A 125 -1.58 31.35 1.55
CA PHE A 125 -2.72 31.29 0.63
C PHE A 125 -3.61 32.52 0.80
N GLU A 126 -3.48 33.49 -0.10
CA GLU A 126 -4.18 34.79 -0.03
C GLU A 126 -5.38 34.89 -0.98
N ARG A 127 -6.50 35.40 -0.48
CA ARG A 127 -7.63 35.91 -1.27
C ARG A 127 -7.82 37.40 -1.03
N LYS A 128 -6.79 38.20 -1.35
CA LYS A 128 -6.80 39.67 -1.25
C LYS A 128 -6.97 40.29 -2.63
N ASN A 129 -7.95 41.17 -2.80
CA ASN A 129 -8.28 41.83 -4.08
C ASN A 129 -8.79 40.88 -5.19
N PHE A 130 -8.96 39.60 -4.88
CA PHE A 130 -9.59 38.60 -5.72
C PHE A 130 -10.94 38.18 -5.13
N ASN A 131 -11.67 37.30 -5.81
CA ASN A 131 -12.91 36.75 -5.26
C ASN A 131 -12.61 35.91 -3.99
N ALA A 132 -13.11 36.34 -2.82
CA ALA A 132 -12.97 35.62 -1.56
C ALA A 132 -14.13 34.63 -1.30
N PHE A 133 -15.30 34.85 -1.91
CA PHE A 133 -16.51 34.09 -1.64
C PHE A 133 -16.60 32.80 -2.45
N GLY A 134 -17.04 31.73 -1.80
CA GLY A 134 -17.29 30.45 -2.45
C GLY A 134 -16.02 29.67 -2.80
N ILE A 135 -14.83 30.15 -2.43
CA ILE A 135 -13.57 29.44 -2.63
C ILE A 135 -13.62 28.08 -1.94
N LEU A 136 -13.24 27.04 -2.67
CA LEU A 136 -13.17 25.66 -2.19
C LEU A 136 -11.71 25.26 -2.07
N VAL A 137 -11.32 24.71 -0.93
CA VAL A 137 -10.05 24.02 -0.74
C VAL A 137 -10.36 22.58 -0.38
N PHE A 138 -9.76 21.65 -1.12
CA PHE A 138 -9.86 20.21 -0.89
C PHE A 138 -8.50 19.68 -0.49
N ILE A 139 -8.46 18.91 0.59
CA ILE A 139 -7.26 18.22 1.06
C ILE A 139 -7.57 16.72 1.08
N ASP A 140 -6.66 15.92 0.54
CA ASP A 140 -6.58 14.47 0.75
C ASP A 140 -5.33 14.21 1.58
N LEU A 141 -5.48 13.64 2.78
CA LEU A 141 -4.38 13.42 3.72
C LEU A 141 -3.41 12.33 3.27
N GLY A 142 -3.73 11.58 2.20
CA GLY A 142 -2.93 10.44 1.72
C GLY A 142 -3.11 9.18 2.56
N GLY A 143 -4.09 9.17 3.46
CA GLY A 143 -4.42 8.09 4.36
C GLY A 143 -5.65 8.43 5.20
N ARG A 144 -6.16 7.46 5.97
CA ARG A 144 -7.34 7.65 6.82
C ARG A 144 -6.92 7.67 8.29
N PHE A 145 -7.15 8.82 8.93
CA PHE A 145 -6.60 9.17 10.24
C PHE A 145 -7.70 9.41 11.26
N GLY A 146 -7.45 9.07 12.52
CA GLY A 146 -8.21 9.64 13.62
C GLY A 146 -7.87 11.12 13.75
N VAL A 147 -8.86 12.00 13.55
CA VAL A 147 -8.69 13.45 13.67
C VAL A 147 -9.57 13.97 14.81
N ASP A 148 -8.96 14.70 15.74
CA ASP A 148 -9.64 15.30 16.88
C ASP A 148 -9.90 16.80 16.68
N ARG A 149 -9.13 17.47 15.81
CA ARG A 149 -9.21 18.92 15.62
C ARG A 149 -8.54 19.34 14.31
N ILE A 150 -9.06 20.41 13.72
CA ILE A 150 -8.45 21.11 12.58
C ILE A 150 -8.25 22.56 12.99
N ARG A 151 -7.08 23.12 12.73
CA ARG A 151 -6.76 24.52 13.03
C ARG A 151 -6.18 25.20 11.81
N PHE A 152 -6.63 26.40 11.51
CA PHE A 152 -6.04 27.21 10.47
C PHE A 152 -6.10 28.70 10.82
N TYR A 153 -5.11 29.46 10.36
CA TYR A 153 -4.90 30.84 10.81
C TYR A 153 -4.07 31.64 9.80
N PRO A 154 -4.17 32.99 9.81
CA PRO A 154 -3.31 33.85 9.00
C PRO A 154 -1.97 34.12 9.68
N ARG A 155 -1.05 34.78 8.97
CA ARG A 155 0.29 35.10 9.48
C ARG A 155 0.24 35.96 10.74
N ASN A 156 1.30 35.85 11.53
CA ASN A 156 1.52 36.63 12.75
C ASN A 156 0.45 36.37 13.84
N THR A 157 -0.02 35.13 13.95
CA THR A 157 -0.96 34.67 14.98
C THR A 157 -0.33 33.61 15.89
N VAL A 158 -0.37 32.33 15.50
CA VAL A 158 0.28 31.22 16.23
C VAL A 158 1.79 31.32 16.09
N GLN A 159 2.27 31.51 14.85
CA GLN A 159 3.66 31.81 14.57
C GLN A 159 3.87 33.33 14.50
N SER A 160 4.94 33.84 15.13
CA SER A 160 5.26 35.26 15.10
C SER A 160 5.93 35.61 13.78
N SER A 161 5.31 36.53 13.02
CA SER A 161 5.95 37.13 11.84
C SER A 161 5.68 38.63 11.79
N PRO A 162 6.47 39.44 12.54
CA PRO A 162 6.24 40.88 12.65
C PRO A 162 6.35 41.64 11.31
N ALA A 163 7.08 41.09 10.33
CA ALA A 163 7.25 41.69 9.01
C ALA A 163 5.98 41.57 8.15
N THR A 164 5.12 40.59 8.42
CA THR A 164 3.85 40.34 7.72
C THR A 164 2.69 40.31 8.72
N PRO A 165 2.27 41.47 9.27
CA PRO A 165 1.31 41.55 10.37
C PRO A 165 -0.16 41.40 9.90
N PHE A 166 -0.46 40.30 9.22
CA PHE A 166 -1.76 40.02 8.62
C PHE A 166 -2.72 39.24 9.53
N HIS A 167 -2.50 39.29 10.84
CA HIS A 167 -3.34 38.62 11.85
C HIS A 167 -4.82 39.04 11.81
N ASN A 168 -5.18 40.14 11.14
CA ASN A 168 -6.57 40.58 10.96
C ASN A 168 -7.23 40.06 9.67
N ASP A 169 -6.45 39.43 8.77
CA ASP A 169 -6.90 38.91 7.48
C ASP A 169 -7.31 37.43 7.60
N PHE A 170 -8.04 37.07 8.66
CA PHE A 170 -8.50 35.69 8.88
C PHE A 170 -9.84 35.40 8.19
N LEU A 171 -10.11 34.12 7.93
CA LEU A 171 -11.34 33.66 7.30
C LEU A 171 -12.56 33.81 8.23
N ARG A 172 -13.32 34.89 8.07
CA ARG A 172 -14.44 35.22 8.97
C ARG A 172 -15.65 34.29 8.86
N SER A 173 -15.90 33.72 7.69
CA SER A 173 -17.09 32.92 7.43
C SER A 173 -16.72 31.74 6.55
N PHE A 174 -17.01 30.52 7.01
CA PHE A 174 -16.70 29.30 6.30
C PHE A 174 -17.58 28.11 6.70
N GLU A 175 -17.53 27.08 5.86
CA GLU A 175 -17.98 25.74 6.19
C GLU A 175 -16.83 24.75 6.07
N LEU A 176 -16.78 23.80 7.00
CA LEU A 176 -15.80 22.72 7.00
C LEU A 176 -16.53 21.38 6.92
N PHE A 177 -16.07 20.52 6.02
CA PHE A 177 -16.57 19.17 5.83
C PHE A 177 -15.43 18.16 5.82
N THR A 178 -15.74 16.94 6.18
CA THR A 178 -14.82 15.80 6.13
C THR A 178 -15.45 14.63 5.38
N ASN A 179 -14.61 13.71 4.93
CA ASN A 179 -15.01 12.40 4.42
C ASN A 179 -13.92 11.39 4.81
N ASP A 180 -14.33 10.17 5.10
CA ASP A 180 -13.46 9.12 5.63
C ASP A 180 -12.79 8.26 4.54
N GLY A 181 -12.98 8.61 3.26
CA GLY A 181 -12.49 7.86 2.10
C GLY A 181 -13.40 6.71 1.66
N GLN A 182 -14.38 6.31 2.48
CA GLN A 182 -15.25 5.15 2.23
C GLN A 182 -16.70 5.55 1.94
N ALA A 183 -17.18 6.66 2.52
CA ALA A 183 -18.54 7.14 2.29
C ALA A 183 -18.68 7.79 0.91
N LEU A 184 -19.17 7.00 -0.06
CA LEU A 184 -19.41 7.42 -1.44
C LEU A 184 -20.89 7.22 -1.82
N THR A 185 -21.38 8.05 -2.75
CA THR A 185 -22.65 7.83 -3.45
C THR A 185 -22.49 6.68 -4.45
N ASP A 186 -23.62 6.16 -4.97
CA ASP A 186 -23.62 5.08 -5.97
C ASP A 186 -22.85 5.44 -7.26
N ASP A 187 -22.75 6.73 -7.61
CA ASP A 187 -21.95 7.23 -8.73
C ASP A 187 -20.50 7.57 -8.36
N GLY A 188 -20.05 7.15 -7.17
CA GLY A 188 -18.66 7.26 -6.72
C GLY A 188 -18.24 8.63 -6.20
N ARG A 189 -19.18 9.53 -5.90
CA ARG A 189 -18.87 10.87 -5.35
C ARG A 189 -18.80 10.81 -3.83
N ARG A 190 -17.88 11.56 -3.24
CA ARG A 190 -17.73 11.66 -1.77
C ARG A 190 -18.99 12.23 -1.11
N ILE A 191 -19.47 11.52 -0.10
CA ILE A 191 -20.50 12.02 0.82
C ILE A 191 -19.78 12.83 1.90
N TRP A 192 -20.02 14.14 1.91
CA TRP A 192 -19.35 15.06 2.81
C TRP A 192 -20.12 15.23 4.11
N ASP A 193 -19.47 14.90 5.23
CA ASP A 193 -20.01 15.12 6.57
C ASP A 193 -19.70 16.55 7.03
N PRO A 194 -20.71 17.34 7.44
CA PRO A 194 -20.45 18.67 7.98
C PRO A 194 -19.76 18.59 9.34
N VAL A 195 -18.73 19.41 9.52
CA VAL A 195 -18.01 19.57 10.79
C VAL A 195 -18.33 20.92 11.42
N ALA A 196 -18.24 21.99 10.63
CA ALA A 196 -18.49 23.34 11.13
C ALA A 196 -19.17 24.22 10.08
N LEU A 197 -20.01 25.14 10.58
CA LEU A 197 -20.52 26.30 9.86
C LEU A 197 -20.26 27.51 10.76
N VAL A 198 -19.30 28.33 10.36
CA VAL A 198 -18.93 29.56 11.08
C VAL A 198 -19.36 30.73 10.21
N THR A 199 -20.28 31.56 10.70
CA THR A 199 -20.84 32.65 9.89
C THR A 199 -20.17 33.99 10.10
N ASP A 200 -19.57 34.23 11.26
CA ASP A 200 -18.94 35.51 11.65
C ASP A 200 -17.93 35.32 12.80
N SER A 201 -16.75 34.77 12.49
CA SER A 201 -15.66 34.64 13.47
C SER A 201 -15.11 36.02 13.86
N GLN A 202 -14.82 36.17 15.15
CA GLN A 202 -14.04 37.28 15.70
C GLN A 202 -12.61 36.88 16.07
N GLU A 203 -12.30 35.59 16.01
CA GLU A 203 -11.01 35.03 16.36
C GLU A 203 -10.19 34.74 15.09
N PRO A 204 -8.91 35.15 15.05
CA PRO A 204 -8.07 34.93 13.89
C PRO A 204 -7.56 33.49 13.77
N VAL A 205 -7.46 32.79 14.90
CA VAL A 205 -7.10 31.37 14.94
C VAL A 205 -8.38 30.55 14.94
N LEU A 206 -8.64 29.85 13.84
CA LEU A 206 -9.87 29.09 13.62
C LEU A 206 -9.61 27.65 14.01
N ASP A 207 -10.06 27.30 15.21
CA ASP A 207 -9.86 25.98 15.82
C ASP A 207 -11.21 25.24 15.86
N VAL A 208 -11.32 24.17 15.08
CA VAL A 208 -12.53 23.35 14.96
C VAL A 208 -12.28 21.99 15.60
N SER A 209 -12.85 21.78 16.78
CA SER A 209 -12.77 20.51 17.50
C SER A 209 -13.79 19.47 17.02
N MET A 210 -13.36 18.21 17.01
CA MET A 210 -14.16 17.02 16.70
C MET A 210 -14.14 16.08 17.90
N SER A 211 -15.18 16.15 18.73
CA SER A 211 -15.33 15.29 19.90
C SER A 211 -16.62 14.46 19.79
N PRO A 212 -16.54 13.11 19.68
CA PRO A 212 -15.31 12.31 19.62
C PRO A 212 -14.52 12.49 18.31
N SER A 213 -13.26 12.03 18.30
CA SER A 213 -12.42 12.01 17.11
C SER A 213 -13.08 11.23 15.99
N ARG A 214 -12.89 11.68 14.75
CA ARG A 214 -13.49 11.09 13.55
C ARG A 214 -12.42 10.51 12.65
N LEU A 215 -12.75 9.45 11.91
CA LEU A 215 -11.90 9.00 10.82
C LEU A 215 -12.03 9.97 9.64
N VAL A 216 -10.90 10.54 9.20
CA VAL A 216 -10.85 11.55 8.14
C VAL A 216 -9.74 11.17 7.16
N GLN A 217 -10.06 11.19 5.88
CA GLN A 217 -9.09 11.15 4.79
C GLN A 217 -9.17 12.41 3.94
N HIS A 218 -10.37 12.90 3.66
CA HIS A 218 -10.59 14.10 2.87
C HIS A 218 -11.21 15.22 3.68
N ILE A 219 -10.77 16.45 3.42
CA ILE A 219 -11.27 17.68 4.03
C ILE A 219 -11.71 18.62 2.91
N ARG A 220 -12.83 19.33 3.14
CA ARG A 220 -13.29 20.40 2.27
C ARG A 220 -13.58 21.65 3.09
N LEU A 221 -12.82 22.71 2.84
CA LEU A 221 -13.09 24.04 3.34
C LEU A 221 -13.81 24.85 2.26
N ARG A 222 -14.91 25.52 2.62
CA ARG A 222 -15.61 26.46 1.76
C ARG A 222 -15.65 27.84 2.42
N SER A 223 -15.06 28.85 1.78
CA SER A 223 -15.24 30.24 2.18
C SER A 223 -16.67 30.70 1.89
N THR A 224 -17.31 31.32 2.88
CA THR A 224 -18.63 31.95 2.75
C THR A 224 -18.59 33.45 3.01
N THR A 225 -17.38 34.04 3.09
CA THR A 225 -17.17 35.48 3.28
C THR A 225 -16.81 36.18 1.98
N ASN A 226 -17.22 37.44 1.84
CA ASN A 226 -16.73 38.36 0.80
C ASN A 226 -15.54 39.21 1.28
N VAL A 227 -15.13 39.07 2.54
CA VAL A 227 -14.00 39.81 3.13
C VAL A 227 -12.70 39.12 2.75
N ASN A 228 -11.69 39.92 2.37
CA ASN A 228 -10.34 39.42 2.11
C ASN A 228 -9.82 38.60 3.30
N TYR A 229 -9.14 37.50 3.00
CA TYR A 229 -8.50 36.66 4.00
C TYR A 229 -7.21 36.04 3.44
N GLU A 230 -6.43 35.45 4.34
CA GLU A 230 -5.35 34.54 4.04
C GLU A 230 -5.38 33.34 5.00
N ILE A 231 -4.67 32.28 4.60
CA ILE A 231 -4.34 31.13 5.43
C ILE A 231 -2.82 30.96 5.33
N ASP A 232 -2.16 30.95 6.47
CA ASP A 232 -0.71 30.71 6.62
C ASP A 232 -0.45 29.24 6.85
N GLU A 233 -1.21 28.64 7.77
CA GLU A 233 -1.10 27.22 8.10
C GLU A 233 -2.49 26.59 8.18
N PHE A 234 -2.59 25.35 7.74
CA PHE A 234 -3.72 24.46 7.86
C PHE A 234 -3.27 23.16 8.51
N GLU A 235 -3.50 23.07 9.81
CA GLU A 235 -3.07 21.98 10.65
C GLU A 235 -4.21 21.00 10.90
N VAL A 236 -3.87 19.72 10.90
CA VAL A 236 -4.79 18.63 11.18
C VAL A 236 -4.19 17.83 12.32
N PHE A 237 -4.89 17.77 13.44
CA PHE A 237 -4.39 17.08 14.61
C PHE A 237 -4.88 15.63 14.60
N GLY A 238 -3.91 14.73 14.46
CA GLY A 238 -4.10 13.30 14.44
C GLY A 238 -4.11 12.71 15.85
N ARG A 239 -4.69 11.52 15.98
CA ARG A 239 -4.70 10.72 17.21
C ARG A 239 -4.80 9.24 16.90
N GLY A 240 -4.03 8.45 17.65
CA GLY A 240 -4.13 7.00 17.65
C GLY A 240 -3.51 6.35 16.42
N PHE A 241 -3.79 5.07 16.23
CA PHE A 241 -3.34 4.27 15.11
C PHE A 241 -4.06 4.62 13.82
N LEU A 242 -3.34 4.51 12.72
CA LEU A 242 -3.90 4.53 11.37
C LEU A 242 -4.97 3.47 11.19
N SER A 243 -6.07 3.82 10.51
CA SER A 243 -7.13 2.85 10.22
C SER A 243 -6.66 1.76 9.26
N GLU A 244 -5.74 2.10 8.35
CA GLU A 244 -5.16 1.18 7.37
C GLU A 244 -3.68 1.48 7.20
N ALA A 245 -2.85 0.43 7.17
CA ALA A 245 -1.44 0.53 6.81
C ALA A 245 -0.99 -0.73 6.08
N ARG A 246 -0.05 -0.57 5.15
CA ARG A 246 0.44 -1.64 4.29
C ARG A 246 1.93 -1.84 4.51
N TYR A 247 2.32 -3.09 4.68
CA TYR A 247 3.71 -3.53 4.68
C TYR A 247 3.93 -4.53 3.55
N ILE A 248 5.06 -4.43 2.86
CA ILE A 248 5.49 -5.33 1.79
C ILE A 248 6.88 -5.83 2.13
N SER A 249 7.08 -7.14 2.23
CA SER A 249 8.41 -7.71 2.49
C SER A 249 9.35 -7.50 1.31
N ASP A 250 10.64 -7.63 1.57
CA ASP A 250 11.59 -7.97 0.51
C ASP A 250 11.12 -9.22 -0.26
N ILE A 251 11.60 -9.35 -1.49
CA ILE A 251 11.45 -10.57 -2.25
C ILE A 251 12.54 -11.54 -1.80
N PHE A 252 12.14 -12.74 -1.39
CA PHE A 252 13.05 -13.81 -1.01
C PHE A 252 13.35 -14.68 -2.22
N ASP A 253 14.62 -14.78 -2.57
CA ASP A 253 15.15 -15.57 -3.68
C ASP A 253 15.77 -16.87 -3.15
N ALA A 254 15.14 -17.98 -3.48
CA ALA A 254 15.60 -19.32 -3.12
C ALA A 254 16.77 -19.83 -3.99
N GLY A 255 17.21 -19.06 -4.99
CA GLY A 255 18.27 -19.40 -5.94
C GLY A 255 17.80 -20.31 -7.08
N GLU A 256 16.83 -21.17 -6.79
CA GLU A 256 16.21 -22.13 -7.71
C GLU A 256 14.72 -22.32 -7.35
N PRO A 257 13.90 -22.99 -8.19
CA PRO A 257 12.51 -23.28 -7.85
C PRO A 257 12.39 -23.99 -6.49
N ALA A 258 11.63 -23.39 -5.58
CA ALA A 258 11.44 -23.88 -4.21
C ALA A 258 9.98 -24.22 -3.94
N VAL A 259 9.77 -25.12 -2.98
CA VAL A 259 8.45 -25.33 -2.37
C VAL A 259 8.35 -24.48 -1.11
N TRP A 260 7.49 -23.47 -1.12
CA TRP A 260 7.13 -22.66 0.04
C TRP A 260 6.07 -23.40 0.86
N GLY A 261 6.45 -23.82 2.05
CA GLY A 261 5.68 -24.71 2.92
C GLY A 261 4.74 -23.97 3.86
N THR A 262 4.89 -24.21 5.17
CA THR A 262 4.01 -23.64 6.19
C THR A 262 4.42 -22.22 6.57
N LEU A 263 3.46 -21.30 6.49
CA LEU A 263 3.53 -19.95 7.01
C LEU A 263 3.03 -19.92 8.47
N ARG A 264 3.80 -19.31 9.37
CA ARG A 264 3.47 -19.08 10.78
C ARG A 264 3.71 -17.63 11.11
N TRP A 265 2.89 -17.06 11.98
CA TRP A 265 3.14 -15.73 12.50
C TRP A 265 2.66 -15.57 13.93
N THR A 266 3.29 -14.64 14.63
CA THR A 266 2.93 -14.26 15.99
C THR A 266 2.52 -12.80 16.01
N GLU A 267 1.31 -12.54 16.51
CA GLU A 267 0.76 -11.20 16.64
C GLU A 267 0.16 -10.95 18.02
N GLN A 268 0.12 -9.68 18.41
CA GLN A 268 -0.52 -9.20 19.63
C GLN A 268 -1.53 -8.10 19.29
N ALA A 269 -2.61 -8.02 20.07
CA ALA A 269 -3.58 -6.95 19.95
C ALA A 269 -3.26 -5.83 20.94
N ILE A 270 -3.30 -4.59 20.46
CA ILE A 270 -3.37 -3.40 21.30
C ILE A 270 -4.85 -3.04 21.41
N GLY A 271 -5.37 -2.94 22.62
CA GLY A 271 -6.81 -2.78 22.86
C GLY A 271 -7.60 -4.07 22.63
N ASP A 272 -8.87 -3.93 22.25
CA ASP A 272 -9.73 -5.08 21.96
C ASP A 272 -9.50 -5.61 20.54
N SER A 273 -9.10 -6.88 20.49
CA SER A 273 -8.83 -7.69 19.29
C SER A 273 -9.97 -7.69 18.25
N LEU A 274 -11.21 -7.40 18.64
CA LEU A 274 -12.35 -7.38 17.71
C LEU A 274 -12.33 -6.19 16.75
N PHE A 275 -11.60 -5.13 17.07
CA PHE A 275 -11.57 -3.90 16.27
C PHE A 275 -10.35 -3.78 15.36
N SER A 276 -9.38 -4.69 15.47
CA SER A 276 -8.14 -4.62 14.69
C SER A 276 -7.73 -5.99 14.12
N ARG A 277 -7.07 -5.99 12.96
CA ARG A 277 -6.61 -7.20 12.27
C ARG A 277 -5.32 -6.94 11.47
N ALA A 278 -4.47 -7.96 11.38
CA ALA A 278 -3.35 -8.02 10.46
C ALA A 278 -3.66 -9.09 9.42
N LEU A 279 -3.82 -8.68 8.17
CA LEU A 279 -4.18 -9.55 7.06
C LEU A 279 -2.92 -9.87 6.26
N ILE A 280 -2.45 -11.11 6.36
CA ILE A 280 -1.24 -11.56 5.66
C ILE A 280 -1.62 -12.19 4.33
N ARG A 281 -0.84 -11.89 3.29
CA ARG A 281 -1.02 -12.41 1.93
C ARG A 281 0.35 -12.76 1.36
N THR A 282 0.41 -13.73 0.44
CA THR A 282 1.67 -14.09 -0.24
C THR A 282 1.48 -14.02 -1.76
N ARG A 283 2.59 -13.85 -2.47
CA ARG A 283 2.70 -14.09 -3.91
C ARG A 283 4.06 -14.73 -4.21
N THR A 284 4.14 -15.38 -5.35
CA THR A 284 5.34 -16.10 -5.78
C THR A 284 5.65 -15.81 -7.24
N GLY A 285 6.94 -15.78 -7.59
CA GLY A 285 7.44 -15.39 -8.91
C GLY A 285 8.40 -16.39 -9.53
N SER A 286 8.56 -16.31 -10.85
CA SER A 286 9.57 -17.04 -11.62
C SER A 286 10.80 -16.21 -11.96
N ASP A 287 10.69 -14.89 -11.93
CA ASP A 287 11.75 -13.92 -12.21
C ASP A 287 11.91 -12.95 -11.01
N ASP A 288 12.92 -12.08 -11.07
CA ASP A 288 13.29 -11.22 -9.95
C ASP A 288 12.46 -9.93 -9.84
N ASN A 289 11.46 -9.71 -10.71
CA ASN A 289 10.68 -8.48 -10.70
C ASN A 289 9.15 -8.70 -10.82
N PRO A 290 8.35 -8.20 -9.86
CA PRO A 290 6.89 -8.34 -9.92
C PRO A 290 6.20 -7.32 -10.85
N PHE A 291 6.95 -6.52 -11.60
CA PHE A 291 6.44 -5.44 -12.45
C PHE A 291 6.96 -5.53 -13.87
N VAL A 292 6.10 -5.17 -14.83
CA VAL A 292 6.47 -4.96 -16.23
C VAL A 292 6.71 -3.47 -16.44
N PHE A 293 7.90 -3.13 -16.91
CA PHE A 293 8.28 -1.77 -17.27
C PHE A 293 8.04 -1.53 -18.76
N THR A 294 7.45 -0.39 -19.10
CA THR A 294 7.15 -0.06 -20.48
C THR A 294 7.75 1.29 -20.87
N ARG A 295 7.93 1.51 -22.18
CA ARG A 295 8.26 2.82 -22.75
C ARG A 295 7.23 3.25 -23.76
N THR A 296 7.09 4.55 -23.94
CA THR A 296 6.24 5.15 -24.97
C THR A 296 7.03 6.09 -25.86
N LEU A 297 6.65 6.19 -27.14
CA LEU A 297 7.36 7.03 -28.10
C LEU A 297 7.04 8.51 -27.85
N GLN A 298 8.06 9.31 -27.54
CA GLN A 298 7.89 10.72 -27.23
C GLN A 298 7.28 11.49 -28.40
N GLY A 299 6.32 12.37 -28.11
CA GLY A 299 5.65 13.23 -29.08
C GLY A 299 4.63 12.52 -29.98
N LYS A 300 4.44 11.21 -29.84
CA LYS A 300 3.35 10.49 -30.50
C LYS A 300 2.12 10.48 -29.59
N ARG A 301 1.04 11.09 -30.06
CA ARG A 301 -0.27 10.98 -29.41
C ARG A 301 -0.72 9.51 -29.40
N ASP A 302 -1.20 9.03 -28.26
CA ASP A 302 -1.66 7.66 -28.05
C ASP A 302 -0.58 6.62 -28.40
N ALA A 303 0.64 6.83 -27.89
CA ALA A 303 1.74 5.88 -28.08
C ALA A 303 1.48 4.58 -27.30
N GLU A 304 1.49 3.45 -28.02
CA GLU A 304 1.40 2.13 -27.42
C GLU A 304 2.58 1.87 -26.46
N PRO A 305 2.33 1.40 -25.22
CA PRO A 305 3.37 0.95 -24.31
C PRO A 305 4.13 -0.26 -24.89
N ILE A 306 5.46 -0.22 -24.81
CA ILE A 306 6.33 -1.30 -25.28
C ILE A 306 7.14 -1.85 -24.10
N PRO A 307 7.02 -3.15 -23.74
CA PRO A 307 7.67 -3.73 -22.56
C PRO A 307 9.11 -4.23 -22.80
N PHE A 308 9.67 -3.98 -24.00
CA PHE A 308 10.99 -4.50 -24.39
C PHE A 308 12.08 -3.44 -24.22
N SER A 309 13.27 -3.89 -23.87
CA SER A 309 14.48 -3.07 -23.70
C SER A 309 14.82 -2.23 -24.96
N LEU A 310 15.43 -1.05 -24.76
CA LEU A 310 16.16 -0.27 -25.77
C LEU A 310 17.47 -0.93 -26.18
N LEU A 311 18.13 -1.61 -25.24
CA LEU A 311 19.42 -2.27 -25.47
C LEU A 311 19.26 -3.60 -26.22
N ASP A 312 18.25 -4.40 -25.87
CA ASP A 312 17.92 -5.66 -26.53
C ASP A 312 16.40 -5.85 -26.66
N SER A 313 15.84 -5.69 -27.86
CA SER A 313 14.40 -5.80 -28.09
C SER A 313 13.83 -7.22 -27.93
N GLN A 314 14.67 -8.23 -27.68
CA GLN A 314 14.24 -9.59 -27.34
C GLN A 314 14.10 -9.81 -25.83
N GLN A 315 14.51 -8.84 -25.01
CA GLN A 315 14.41 -8.90 -23.55
C GLN A 315 13.38 -7.91 -23.05
N GLU A 316 12.74 -8.26 -21.94
CA GLU A 316 11.91 -7.33 -21.20
C GLU A 316 12.76 -6.19 -20.62
N MET A 317 12.14 -5.02 -20.50
CA MET A 317 12.80 -3.85 -19.95
C MET A 317 13.07 -4.04 -18.45
N GLY A 318 14.33 -3.90 -18.06
CA GLY A 318 14.72 -3.89 -16.65
C GLY A 318 14.40 -2.56 -15.96
N ARG A 319 14.27 -2.60 -14.63
CA ARG A 319 14.02 -1.41 -13.81
C ARG A 319 15.05 -0.30 -14.01
N GLU A 320 16.34 -0.63 -14.00
CA GLU A 320 17.44 0.36 -14.16
C GLU A 320 17.33 1.10 -15.49
N GLU A 321 16.96 0.38 -16.56
CA GLU A 321 16.75 0.98 -17.87
C GLU A 321 15.52 1.89 -17.90
N TYR A 322 14.42 1.47 -17.27
CA TYR A 322 13.20 2.27 -17.14
C TYR A 322 13.44 3.57 -16.37
N GLU A 323 14.15 3.49 -15.23
CA GLU A 323 14.51 4.66 -14.42
C GLU A 323 15.49 5.60 -15.16
N GLY A 324 16.18 5.11 -16.19
CA GLY A 324 17.03 5.89 -17.09
C GLY A 324 16.27 6.67 -18.18
N LEU A 325 14.95 6.54 -18.28
CA LEU A 325 14.12 7.29 -19.22
C LEU A 325 13.85 8.73 -18.70
N PRO A 326 13.69 9.74 -19.58
CA PRO A 326 13.64 9.62 -21.04
C PRO A 326 15.01 9.41 -21.68
N SER A 327 15.06 8.62 -22.76
CA SER A 327 16.30 8.30 -23.47
C SER A 327 16.09 8.10 -24.97
N ASN A 328 17.16 8.27 -25.75
CA ASN A 328 17.16 8.07 -27.19
C ASN A 328 17.65 6.68 -27.57
N ASP A 329 16.98 6.03 -28.52
CA ASP A 329 17.49 4.80 -29.13
C ASP A 329 18.57 5.06 -30.20
N SER A 330 19.14 3.98 -30.74
CA SER A 330 20.19 4.04 -31.77
C SER A 330 19.75 4.70 -33.09
N SER A 331 18.44 4.88 -33.30
CA SER A 331 17.86 5.54 -34.46
C SER A 331 17.51 7.01 -34.19
N GLY A 332 17.82 7.52 -33.00
CA GLY A 332 17.54 8.89 -32.58
C GLY A 332 16.09 9.14 -32.19
N ARG A 333 15.28 8.09 -31.97
CA ARG A 333 13.92 8.25 -31.43
C ARG A 333 14.00 8.40 -29.91
N SER A 334 13.29 9.40 -29.38
CA SER A 334 13.18 9.64 -27.94
C SER A 334 12.02 8.84 -27.35
N TRP A 335 12.26 8.26 -26.18
CA TRP A 335 11.33 7.40 -25.46
C TRP A 335 11.13 7.94 -24.06
N ASP A 336 9.87 8.05 -23.66
CA ASP A 336 9.44 8.44 -22.31
C ASP A 336 9.10 7.18 -21.49
N PRO A 337 9.17 7.23 -20.14
CA PRO A 337 8.63 6.16 -19.31
C PRO A 337 7.15 5.94 -19.62
N GLY A 338 6.76 4.68 -19.82
CA GLY A 338 5.37 4.28 -19.97
C GLY A 338 4.78 3.77 -18.64
N PRO A 339 3.52 3.30 -18.66
CA PRO A 339 2.88 2.73 -17.48
C PRO A 339 3.65 1.56 -16.89
N VAL A 340 3.66 1.45 -15.56
CA VAL A 340 4.20 0.29 -14.84
C VAL A 340 3.07 -0.65 -14.44
N GLU A 341 3.08 -1.87 -14.97
CA GLU A 341 2.04 -2.86 -14.75
C GLU A 341 2.49 -3.99 -13.83
N ASN A 342 1.54 -4.73 -13.26
CA ASN A 342 1.90 -5.97 -12.55
C ASN A 342 2.30 -7.03 -13.58
N ASP A 343 3.40 -7.73 -13.32
CA ASP A 343 3.71 -8.92 -14.10
C ASP A 343 2.81 -10.08 -13.67
N LEU A 344 1.78 -10.35 -14.47
CA LEU A 344 0.86 -11.48 -14.22
C LEU A 344 1.26 -12.74 -14.99
N VAL A 345 2.37 -12.69 -15.75
CA VAL A 345 2.94 -13.82 -16.49
C VAL A 345 3.87 -14.60 -15.57
N ASP A 346 4.85 -13.93 -14.96
CA ASP A 346 5.84 -14.58 -14.09
C ASP A 346 5.51 -14.51 -12.61
N TRP A 347 4.66 -13.57 -12.18
CA TRP A 347 4.19 -13.47 -10.80
C TRP A 347 2.71 -13.81 -10.63
N SER A 348 2.42 -14.52 -9.54
CA SER A 348 1.03 -14.65 -9.09
C SER A 348 0.52 -13.31 -8.54
N PRO A 349 -0.79 -13.02 -8.65
CA PRO A 349 -1.38 -12.02 -7.77
C PRO A 349 -1.16 -12.43 -6.30
N TYR A 350 -1.28 -11.46 -5.40
CA TYR A 350 -1.34 -11.77 -3.97
C TYR A 350 -2.54 -12.67 -3.67
N SER A 351 -2.32 -13.69 -2.83
CA SER A 351 -3.35 -14.60 -2.35
C SER A 351 -4.52 -13.85 -1.70
N THR A 352 -5.64 -14.53 -1.50
CA THR A 352 -6.61 -14.07 -0.49
C THR A 352 -5.92 -14.00 0.88
N PRO A 353 -6.31 -13.07 1.77
CA PRO A 353 -5.79 -13.03 3.13
C PRO A 353 -5.89 -14.38 3.83
N TYR A 354 -4.83 -14.79 4.52
CA TYR A 354 -4.88 -15.97 5.38
C TYR A 354 -5.87 -15.73 6.53
N PRO A 355 -6.57 -16.78 7.02
CA PRO A 355 -7.52 -16.63 8.12
C PRO A 355 -6.83 -16.09 9.38
N VAL A 356 -7.38 -15.05 9.98
CA VAL A 356 -6.88 -14.47 11.23
C VAL A 356 -6.83 -15.47 12.38
N THR A 357 -7.61 -16.56 12.31
CA THR A 357 -7.59 -17.66 13.28
C THR A 357 -6.32 -18.51 13.25
N ALA A 358 -5.50 -18.40 12.20
CA ALA A 358 -4.21 -19.10 12.11
C ALA A 358 -3.08 -18.36 12.85
N ALA A 359 -3.31 -17.10 13.24
CA ALA A 359 -2.41 -16.32 14.07
C ALA A 359 -2.05 -17.05 15.37
N ASN A 360 -0.78 -16.96 15.79
CA ASN A 360 -0.28 -17.59 17.01
C ASN A 360 -0.48 -19.13 17.07
N GLY A 361 -0.75 -19.76 15.93
CA GLY A 361 -1.06 -21.18 15.80
C GLY A 361 0.10 -22.02 15.22
N PRO A 362 -0.18 -23.28 14.85
CA PRO A 362 0.83 -24.18 14.25
C PRO A 362 1.23 -23.79 12.82
N GLY A 363 0.54 -22.83 12.22
CA GLY A 363 0.75 -22.35 10.85
C GLY A 363 -0.27 -22.87 9.85
N ILE A 364 -0.17 -22.34 8.63
CA ILE A 364 -1.02 -22.67 7.49
C ILE A 364 -0.15 -22.83 6.23
N PRO A 365 -0.46 -23.77 5.31
CA PRO A 365 0.28 -23.87 4.05
C PRO A 365 0.20 -22.58 3.23
N VAL A 366 1.32 -22.19 2.62
CA VAL A 366 1.34 -21.10 1.62
C VAL A 366 0.43 -21.48 0.46
N SER A 367 -0.50 -20.58 0.15
CA SER A 367 -1.54 -20.77 -0.88
C SER A 367 -1.11 -20.29 -2.27
N SER A 368 -0.02 -19.54 -2.35
CA SER A 368 0.55 -19.07 -3.62
C SER A 368 1.11 -20.24 -4.44
N PRO A 369 1.15 -20.12 -5.79
CA PRO A 369 1.65 -21.18 -6.65
C PRO A 369 3.04 -21.69 -6.28
N ASN A 370 3.21 -23.01 -6.31
CA ASN A 370 4.47 -23.72 -6.04
C ASN A 370 4.69 -24.82 -7.10
N PRO A 371 5.95 -25.20 -7.41
CA PRO A 371 7.19 -24.58 -6.93
C PRO A 371 7.50 -23.27 -7.68
N ARG A 372 8.06 -22.29 -6.97
CA ARG A 372 8.46 -20.98 -7.52
C ARG A 372 9.71 -20.49 -6.81
N ARG A 373 10.62 -19.83 -7.54
CA ARG A 373 11.92 -19.39 -7.01
C ARG A 373 11.79 -18.24 -6.02
N TYR A 374 10.82 -17.35 -6.25
CA TYR A 374 10.66 -16.14 -5.47
C TYR A 374 9.39 -16.16 -4.63
N LEU A 375 9.46 -15.62 -3.42
CA LEU A 375 8.32 -15.38 -2.52
C LEU A 375 8.34 -13.93 -2.04
N GLN A 376 7.16 -13.32 -1.97
CA GLN A 376 6.95 -12.06 -1.26
C GLN A 376 5.66 -12.16 -0.46
N PHE A 377 5.61 -11.49 0.70
CA PHE A 377 4.39 -11.36 1.47
C PHE A 377 4.04 -9.89 1.73
N GLU A 378 2.76 -9.69 1.98
CA GLU A 378 2.15 -8.41 2.31
C GLU A 378 1.41 -8.57 3.63
N VAL A 379 1.45 -7.51 4.44
CA VAL A 379 0.64 -7.39 5.65
C VAL A 379 -0.21 -6.12 5.51
N LEU A 380 -1.53 -6.28 5.60
CA LEU A 380 -2.48 -5.17 5.66
C LEU A 380 -2.99 -5.06 7.09
N PHE A 381 -2.60 -4.00 7.78
CA PHE A 381 -3.16 -3.63 9.07
C PHE A 381 -4.46 -2.88 8.85
N GLN A 382 -5.49 -3.25 9.62
CA GLN A 382 -6.77 -2.55 9.61
C GLN A 382 -7.28 -2.37 11.03
N THR A 383 -7.87 -1.22 11.32
CA THR A 383 -8.61 -0.97 12.55
C THR A 383 -9.85 -0.12 12.31
N ASP A 384 -10.92 -0.49 13.01
CA ASP A 384 -12.19 0.24 13.07
C ASP A 384 -12.21 1.20 14.29
N ASN A 385 -11.15 1.21 15.10
CA ASN A 385 -10.99 2.07 16.27
C ASN A 385 -9.53 2.56 16.39
N VAL A 386 -9.35 3.88 16.41
CA VAL A 386 -8.04 4.54 16.43
C VAL A 386 -7.21 4.21 17.67
N GLU A 387 -7.79 3.71 18.76
CA GLU A 387 -7.04 3.30 19.95
C GLU A 387 -6.58 1.84 19.90
N HIS A 388 -6.99 1.07 18.87
CA HIS A 388 -6.73 -0.36 18.77
C HIS A 388 -5.90 -0.68 17.52
N ALA A 389 -5.01 -1.67 17.63
CA ALA A 389 -4.13 -2.09 16.53
C ALA A 389 -3.69 -3.56 16.67
N ARG A 390 -2.96 -4.04 15.67
CA ARG A 390 -2.21 -5.30 15.74
C ARG A 390 -0.73 -5.03 15.62
N VAL A 391 0.05 -5.76 16.41
CA VAL A 391 1.51 -5.80 16.33
C VAL A 391 1.90 -7.18 15.83
N LEU A 392 2.55 -7.25 14.68
CA LEU A 392 3.16 -8.48 14.19
C LEU A 392 4.58 -8.56 14.77
N THR A 393 4.85 -9.61 15.53
CA THR A 393 6.14 -9.76 16.24
C THR A 393 7.11 -10.63 15.47
N SER A 394 6.62 -11.68 14.81
CA SER A 394 7.45 -12.51 13.94
C SER A 394 6.63 -13.17 12.84
N LEU A 395 7.26 -13.41 11.70
CA LEU A 395 6.73 -14.24 10.62
C LEU A 395 7.75 -15.29 10.23
N THR A 396 7.28 -16.48 9.92
CA THR A 396 8.12 -17.62 9.61
C THR A 396 7.54 -18.39 8.43
N VAL A 397 8.38 -18.75 7.47
CA VAL A 397 7.98 -19.59 6.34
C VAL A 397 8.98 -20.72 6.15
N ASP A 398 8.47 -21.95 6.08
CA ASP A 398 9.28 -23.11 5.73
C ASP A 398 9.51 -23.14 4.21
N TYR A 399 10.67 -23.58 3.76
CA TYR A 399 10.94 -23.79 2.34
C TYR A 399 11.81 -25.01 2.10
N GLN A 400 11.76 -25.52 0.86
CA GLN A 400 12.57 -26.65 0.42
C GLN A 400 13.16 -26.37 -0.96
N THR A 401 14.49 -26.42 -1.02
CA THR A 401 15.30 -26.43 -2.24
C THR A 401 16.22 -27.67 -2.25
N PRO A 402 16.46 -28.31 -3.41
CA PRO A 402 15.66 -28.20 -4.63
C PRO A 402 14.21 -28.68 -4.39
N ALA A 403 13.31 -28.38 -5.32
CA ALA A 403 11.92 -28.83 -5.23
C ALA A 403 11.80 -30.37 -5.29
N PHE A 404 10.67 -30.90 -4.80
CA PHE A 404 10.38 -32.34 -4.90
C PHE A 404 10.10 -32.80 -6.35
N ALA A 405 9.50 -31.92 -7.15
CA ALA A 405 9.19 -32.12 -8.56
C ALA A 405 8.97 -30.76 -9.23
N ASP A 406 9.08 -30.68 -10.56
CA ASP A 406 8.78 -29.45 -11.30
C ASP A 406 7.28 -29.12 -11.28
N GLU A 407 6.45 -30.15 -11.23
CA GLU A 407 5.00 -30.03 -11.22
C GLU A 407 4.38 -31.25 -10.53
N VAL A 408 3.36 -31.02 -9.71
CA VAL A 408 2.52 -32.07 -9.14
C VAL A 408 1.06 -31.70 -9.38
N VAL A 409 0.37 -32.51 -10.19
CA VAL A 409 -1.06 -32.36 -10.45
C VAL A 409 -1.77 -33.55 -9.84
N ALA A 410 -2.83 -33.28 -9.08
CA ALA A 410 -3.68 -34.33 -8.53
C ALA A 410 -5.14 -34.13 -8.90
N GLU A 411 -5.83 -35.24 -9.11
CA GLU A 411 -7.25 -35.28 -9.39
C GLU A 411 -7.95 -36.33 -8.52
N VAL A 412 -9.19 -36.03 -8.14
CA VAL A 412 -10.06 -36.97 -7.42
C VAL A 412 -11.27 -37.34 -8.28
N PHE A 413 -11.62 -38.62 -8.28
CA PHE A 413 -12.79 -39.15 -8.96
C PHE A 413 -13.52 -40.18 -8.08
N PRO A 414 -14.87 -40.22 -8.06
CA PRO A 414 -15.78 -39.31 -8.74
C PRO A 414 -15.84 -37.92 -8.06
N ARG A 415 -16.16 -36.88 -8.84
CA ARG A 415 -16.30 -35.50 -8.33
C ARG A 415 -17.66 -35.24 -7.66
N GLU A 416 -18.63 -36.12 -7.91
CA GLU A 416 -19.98 -36.07 -7.35
C GLU A 416 -20.35 -37.45 -6.80
N VAL A 417 -20.93 -37.48 -5.61
CA VAL A 417 -21.39 -38.70 -4.94
C VAL A 417 -22.72 -38.44 -4.24
N GLU A 418 -23.50 -39.48 -3.99
CA GLU A 418 -24.69 -39.34 -3.14
C GLU A 418 -24.30 -39.06 -1.69
N ALA A 419 -24.89 -38.00 -1.13
CA ALA A 419 -24.64 -37.61 0.24
C ALA A 419 -25.00 -38.74 1.23
N SER A 420 -24.20 -38.86 2.30
CA SER A 420 -24.39 -39.86 3.36
C SER A 420 -24.25 -41.33 2.94
N THR A 421 -23.59 -41.61 1.82
CA THR A 421 -23.21 -42.97 1.41
C THR A 421 -21.70 -43.17 1.50
N ILE A 422 -21.25 -44.40 1.72
CA ILE A 422 -19.83 -44.74 1.63
C ILE A 422 -19.50 -44.84 0.13
N GLY A 423 -18.65 -43.94 -0.37
CA GLY A 423 -18.17 -43.93 -1.75
C GLY A 423 -16.69 -44.31 -1.83
N THR A 424 -16.31 -44.95 -2.95
CA THR A 424 -14.91 -45.19 -3.30
C THR A 424 -14.42 -44.04 -4.16
N PHE A 425 -13.25 -43.49 -3.81
CA PHE A 425 -12.59 -42.42 -4.55
C PHE A 425 -11.21 -42.86 -5.02
N THR A 426 -10.87 -42.50 -6.25
CA THR A 426 -9.52 -42.59 -6.80
C THR A 426 -8.88 -41.21 -6.70
N TYR A 427 -7.76 -41.13 -5.99
CA TYR A 427 -6.88 -39.97 -6.00
C TYR A 427 -5.68 -40.29 -6.91
N ALA A 428 -5.62 -39.65 -8.08
CA ALA A 428 -4.54 -39.83 -9.04
C ALA A 428 -3.58 -38.64 -8.93
N LEU A 429 -2.29 -38.91 -8.78
CA LEU A 429 -1.24 -37.91 -8.70
C LEU A 429 -0.27 -38.13 -9.86
N ARG A 430 -0.01 -37.06 -10.62
CA ARG A 430 1.01 -37.02 -11.68
C ARG A 430 2.10 -36.05 -11.25
N SER A 431 3.33 -36.54 -11.22
CA SER A 431 4.52 -35.72 -10.99
C SER A 431 5.34 -35.60 -12.27
N THR A 432 5.84 -34.40 -12.54
CA THR A 432 6.75 -34.09 -13.63
C THR A 432 8.13 -33.78 -13.05
N MET A 433 9.15 -34.53 -13.45
CA MET A 433 10.55 -34.33 -13.06
C MET A 433 11.44 -34.30 -14.31
N ARG A 434 11.42 -33.17 -15.02
CA ARG A 434 12.30 -32.82 -16.14
C ARG A 434 13.68 -32.39 -15.64
N THR A 435 13.74 -31.68 -14.53
CA THR A 435 15.00 -31.23 -13.92
C THR A 435 15.64 -32.39 -13.18
N GLY A 436 16.93 -32.65 -13.44
CA GLY A 436 17.68 -33.78 -12.87
C GLY A 436 17.96 -33.67 -11.37
N ASP A 437 17.75 -32.49 -10.79
CA ASP A 437 18.09 -32.17 -9.40
C ASP A 437 16.87 -32.20 -8.46
N ASN A 438 15.69 -32.56 -8.98
CA ASN A 438 14.49 -32.74 -8.16
C ASN A 438 14.71 -33.82 -7.08
N LEU A 439 14.33 -33.52 -5.83
CA LEU A 439 14.50 -34.46 -4.70
C LEU A 439 13.67 -35.74 -4.86
N GLY A 440 12.54 -35.66 -5.59
CA GLY A 440 11.51 -36.69 -5.57
C GLY A 440 10.77 -36.74 -4.23
N PHE A 441 9.82 -37.67 -4.11
CA PHE A 441 9.08 -37.91 -2.86
C PHE A 441 8.67 -39.37 -2.79
N ASP A 442 8.61 -39.91 -1.58
CA ASP A 442 8.20 -41.28 -1.27
C ASP A 442 6.98 -41.33 -0.31
N ILE A 443 6.54 -40.18 0.17
CA ILE A 443 5.38 -40.01 1.05
C ILE A 443 4.37 -39.06 0.39
N VAL A 444 3.10 -39.45 0.39
CA VAL A 444 1.96 -38.60 0.02
C VAL A 444 1.00 -38.59 1.19
N GLU A 445 0.79 -37.41 1.78
CA GLU A 445 -0.22 -37.20 2.81
C GLU A 445 -1.50 -36.67 2.19
N VAL A 446 -2.63 -37.33 2.46
CA VAL A 446 -3.95 -36.92 1.96
C VAL A 446 -4.84 -36.61 3.15
N SER A 447 -5.19 -35.34 3.32
CA SER A 447 -6.13 -34.90 4.35
C SER A 447 -7.55 -34.89 3.82
N THR A 448 -8.45 -35.59 4.50
CA THR A 448 -9.86 -35.70 4.12
C THR A 448 -10.76 -35.12 5.23
N PRO A 449 -11.85 -34.42 4.89
CA PRO A 449 -12.76 -33.86 5.89
C PRO A 449 -13.56 -34.94 6.64
N SER A 450 -13.61 -36.15 6.08
CA SER A 450 -14.31 -37.32 6.63
C SER A 450 -13.33 -38.45 6.90
N LYS A 451 -13.71 -39.35 7.80
CA LYS A 451 -12.91 -40.55 8.14
C LYS A 451 -12.80 -41.48 6.92
N VAL A 452 -11.56 -41.80 6.53
CA VAL A 452 -11.27 -42.85 5.53
C VAL A 452 -11.51 -44.23 6.18
N VAL A 453 -12.30 -45.07 5.51
CA VAL A 453 -12.63 -46.43 5.99
C VAL A 453 -11.52 -47.41 5.66
N SER A 454 -11.07 -47.41 4.41
CA SER A 454 -9.99 -48.26 3.89
C SER A 454 -9.26 -47.54 2.74
N ILE A 455 -8.04 -47.98 2.45
CA ILE A 455 -7.35 -47.68 1.20
C ILE A 455 -7.34 -48.98 0.40
N ASP A 456 -8.09 -49.08 -0.68
CA ASP A 456 -8.26 -50.37 -1.37
C ASP A 456 -7.02 -50.74 -2.20
N ARG A 457 -6.40 -49.75 -2.86
CA ARG A 457 -5.26 -49.95 -3.74
C ARG A 457 -4.38 -48.71 -3.83
N ILE A 458 -3.07 -48.92 -3.91
CA ILE A 458 -2.07 -47.95 -4.39
C ILE A 458 -1.42 -48.54 -5.65
N GLU A 459 -1.26 -47.73 -6.68
CA GLU A 459 -0.68 -48.13 -7.96
C GLU A 459 0.23 -47.02 -8.48
N LEU A 460 1.41 -47.40 -8.99
CA LEU A 460 2.34 -46.52 -9.67
C LEU A 460 2.36 -46.87 -11.15
N ALA A 461 2.19 -45.86 -11.99
CA ALA A 461 2.19 -45.99 -13.44
C ALA A 461 3.32 -45.16 -14.06
N ASP A 462 3.84 -45.63 -15.18
CA ASP A 462 4.84 -44.89 -15.96
C ASP A 462 4.19 -43.73 -16.74
N ALA A 463 5.01 -42.99 -17.50
CA ALA A 463 4.54 -41.86 -18.29
C ALA A 463 3.53 -42.23 -19.41
N LEU A 464 3.40 -43.51 -19.75
CA LEU A 464 2.41 -44.04 -20.71
C LEU A 464 1.15 -44.57 -19.99
N GLY A 465 1.06 -44.41 -18.67
CA GLY A 465 -0.04 -44.92 -17.86
C GLY A 465 0.01 -46.42 -17.65
N GLN A 466 1.14 -47.09 -17.92
CA GLN A 466 1.29 -48.51 -17.66
C GLN A 466 1.71 -48.75 -16.21
N PRO A 467 0.94 -49.53 -15.43
CA PRO A 467 1.28 -49.81 -14.05
C PRO A 467 2.56 -50.65 -13.97
N PHE A 468 3.51 -50.23 -13.14
CA PHE A 468 4.76 -50.98 -12.92
C PHE A 468 4.95 -51.43 -11.46
N ALA A 469 4.19 -50.85 -10.52
CA ALA A 469 4.17 -51.26 -9.13
C ALA A 469 2.79 -51.00 -8.51
N GLY A 470 2.42 -51.77 -7.48
CA GLY A 470 1.17 -51.54 -6.78
C GLY A 470 0.98 -52.46 -5.59
N ARG A 471 0.03 -52.10 -4.73
CA ARG A 471 -0.37 -52.86 -3.56
C ARG A 471 -1.88 -52.74 -3.37
N THR A 472 -2.54 -53.89 -3.25
CA THR A 472 -3.94 -53.98 -2.81
C THR A 472 -3.96 -54.25 -1.31
N PHE A 473 -4.86 -53.59 -0.60
CA PHE A 473 -5.06 -53.81 0.83
C PHE A 473 -6.42 -54.48 1.03
N SER A 474 -6.47 -55.41 1.98
CA SER A 474 -7.62 -56.27 2.28
C SER A 474 -8.31 -55.87 3.56
#